data_AF-A0A6M0FQT4-F1
#
_entry.id   AF-A0A6M0FQT4-F1
#
_cell.length_a   1.000
_cell.length_b   1.000
_cell.length_c   1.000
_cell.angle_alpha   90.00
_cell.angle_beta   90.00
_cell.angle_gamma   90.00
#
_symmetry.space_group_name_H-M   'P 1'
#
loop_
_entity.id
_entity.type
_entity.pdbx_description
1 polymer ?
#
loop_
_entity_poly.entity_id
_entity_poly.type
_entity_poly.pdbx_seq_one_letter_code
_entity_poly.pdbx_strand_id
1 'polypeptide(L)' 'MYLTDFFFGIAIEHLIGLGVKAEYFNDDKLGRVLDQLYQKGLSEILMSLVLKTVKMYQLEIDTV' A
#
# COMPACT_ATOMS: atom_id res chain seq x y z
N MET A 1 -3.92 20.65 3.30
CA MET A 1 -3.85 19.50 4.22
C MET A 1 -2.84 18.56 3.61
N TYR A 2 -1.69 18.36 4.25
CA TYR A 2 -0.66 17.47 3.73
C TYR A 2 -1.04 16.03 4.02
N LEU A 3 -0.65 15.09 3.17
CA LEU A 3 -0.95 13.69 3.45
C LEU A 3 -0.31 13.19 4.75
N THR A 4 0.84 13.75 5.13
CA THR A 4 1.45 13.49 6.43
C THR A 4 0.49 13.79 7.59
N ASP A 5 -0.33 14.85 7.46
CA ASP A 5 -1.33 15.26 8.47
C ASP A 5 -2.46 14.24 8.60
N PHE A 6 -2.82 13.53 7.53
CA PHE A 6 -3.81 12.45 7.57
C PHE A 6 -3.34 11.28 8.44
N PHE A 7 -2.04 11.01 8.41
CA PHE A 7 -1.41 9.93 9.15
C PHE A 7 -1.16 10.27 10.62
N PHE A 8 -1.20 11.56 10.99
CA PHE A 8 -1.15 11.98 12.39
C PHE A 8 -2.43 11.56 13.12
N GLY A 9 -2.27 10.71 14.15
CA GLY A 9 -3.39 10.15 14.93
C GLY A 9 -3.81 8.74 14.53
N ILE A 10 -3.25 8.20 13.44
CA ILE A 10 -3.40 6.79 13.07
C ILE A 10 -2.31 5.97 13.77
N ALA A 11 -2.66 4.78 14.27
CA ALA A 11 -1.73 3.83 14.89
C ALA A 11 -0.85 3.12 13.83
N ILE A 12 -0.07 3.89 13.06
CA ILE A 12 0.72 3.42 11.91
C ILE A 12 1.68 2.29 12.29
N GLU A 13 2.30 2.36 13.45
CA GLU A 13 3.23 1.31 13.90
C GLU A 13 2.54 -0.05 14.07
N HIS A 14 1.25 -0.06 14.42
CA HIS A 14 0.46 -1.27 14.53
C HIS A 14 -0.09 -1.75 13.19
N LEU A 15 -0.38 -0.83 12.28
CA LEU A 15 -1.01 -1.15 10.99
C LEU A 15 0.00 -1.52 9.91
N ILE A 16 1.14 -0.84 9.87
CA ILE A 16 2.15 -0.98 8.83
C ILE A 16 3.37 -1.73 9.36
N GLY A 17 3.80 -1.44 10.59
CA GLY A 17 4.90 -2.12 11.24
C GLY A 17 5.66 -1.23 12.22
N LEU A 18 6.32 -1.86 13.19
CA LEU A 18 7.08 -1.18 14.24
C LEU A 18 8.17 -0.28 13.64
N GLY A 19 8.28 0.95 14.16
CA GLY A 19 9.25 1.95 13.70
C GLY A 19 8.84 2.72 12.44
N VAL A 20 7.66 2.46 11.88
CA VAL A 20 7.11 3.24 10.76
C VAL A 20 6.48 4.53 11.28
N LYS A 21 6.97 5.67 10.77
CA LYS A 21 6.53 7.02 11.17
C LYS A 21 5.59 7.64 10.13
N ALA A 22 4.64 8.45 10.60
CA ALA A 22 3.76 9.24 9.73
C ALA A 22 4.54 10.12 8.74
N GLU A 23 5.66 10.69 9.18
CA GLU A 23 6.58 11.53 8.39
C GLU A 23 7.13 10.84 7.13
N TYR A 24 7.11 9.50 7.09
CA TYR A 24 7.54 8.74 5.93
C TYR A 24 6.52 8.80 4.78
N PHE A 25 5.27 9.11 5.09
CA PHE A 25 4.16 9.23 4.14
C PHE A 25 3.92 10.71 3.79
N ASN A 26 4.85 11.26 3.02
CA ASN A 26 4.68 12.58 2.41
C ASN A 26 4.43 12.46 0.91
N ASP A 27 3.83 13.51 0.33
CA ASP A 27 3.40 13.54 -1.06
C ASP A 27 4.56 13.30 -2.05
N ASP A 28 5.75 13.85 -1.76
CA ASP A 28 6.94 13.67 -2.61
C ASP A 28 7.39 12.21 -2.66
N LYS A 29 7.44 11.53 -1.50
CA LYS A 29 7.83 10.12 -1.43
C LYS A 29 6.80 9.22 -2.08
N LEU A 30 5.52 9.49 -1.88
CA LEU A 30 4.47 8.68 -2.49
C LEU A 30 4.38 8.88 -3.99
N GLY A 31 4.50 10.11 -4.48
CA GLY A 31 4.56 10.39 -5.92
C GLY A 31 5.65 9.56 -6.60
N ARG A 32 6.86 9.56 -6.03
CA ARG A 32 7.98 8.75 -6.56
C ARG A 32 7.74 7.25 -6.53
N VAL A 33 7.07 6.74 -5.49
CA VAL A 33 6.72 5.32 -5.42
C VAL A 33 5.66 4.98 -6.46
N LEU A 34 4.64 5.83 -6.63
CA LEU A 34 3.60 5.66 -7.64
C LEU A 34 4.21 5.66 -9.05
N ASP A 35 5.16 6.55 -9.33
CA ASP A 35 5.91 6.55 -10.59
C ASP A 35 6.62 5.22 -10.84
N GLN A 36 7.31 4.68 -9.82
CA GLN A 36 7.98 3.38 -9.93
C GLN A 36 6.99 2.22 -10.16
N LEU A 37 5.83 2.24 -9.50
CA LEU A 37 4.78 1.25 -9.70
C LEU A 37 4.20 1.34 -11.11
N TYR A 38 4.00 2.56 -11.62
CA TYR A 38 3.53 2.80 -12.97
C TYR A 38 4.51 2.25 -14.02
N GLN A 39 5.80 2.54 -13.88
CA GLN A 39 6.85 2.04 -14.80
C GLN A 39 6.96 0.51 -14.82
N LYS A 40 6.62 -0.15 -13.72
CA LYS A 40 6.65 -1.62 -13.61
C LYS A 40 5.36 -2.31 -14.07
N GLY A 41 4.32 -1.56 -14.42
CA GLY A 41 3.02 -2.11 -14.79
C GLY A 41 2.12 -2.35 -13.58
N LEU A 42 1.25 -1.38 -13.30
CA LEU A 42 0.38 -1.41 -12.12
C LEU A 42 -0.55 -2.62 -12.08
N SER A 43 -1.10 -3.02 -13.23
CA SER A 43 -2.02 -4.16 -13.34
C SER A 43 -1.37 -5.48 -12.92
N GLU A 44 -0.11 -5.70 -13.31
CA GLU A 44 0.62 -6.92 -12.96
C GLU A 44 0.94 -7.00 -11.47
N ILE A 45 1.32 -5.85 -10.88
CA ILE A 45 1.59 -5.74 -9.46
C ILE A 45 0.32 -5.99 -8.65
N LEU A 46 -0.79 -5.34 -9.02
CA LEU A 46 -2.07 -5.51 -8.33
C LEU A 46 -2.58 -6.94 -8.47
N MET A 47 -2.52 -7.54 -9.67
CA MET A 47 -2.92 -8.92 -9.89
C MET A 47 -2.08 -9.89 -9.04
N SER A 48 -0.76 -9.69 -9.00
CA SER A 48 0.14 -10.50 -8.18
C SER A 48 -0.19 -10.38 -6.68
N LEU A 49 -0.51 -9.18 -6.21
CA LEU A 49 -0.94 -8.93 -4.84
C LEU A 49 -2.24 -9.66 -4.52
N VAL A 50 -3.25 -9.55 -5.38
CA VAL A 50 -4.55 -10.21 -5.21
C VAL A 50 -4.37 -11.73 -5.15
N LEU A 51 -3.66 -12.32 -6.12
CA LEU A 51 -3.40 -13.76 -6.15
C LEU A 51 -2.67 -14.24 -4.90
N LYS A 52 -1.70 -13.47 -4.39
CA LYS A 52 -0.99 -13.78 -3.15
C LYS A 52 -1.91 -13.73 -1.94
N THR A 53 -2.79 -12.72 -1.86
CA THR A 53 -3.77 -12.57 -0.78
C THR A 53 -4.77 -13.72 -0.77
N VAL A 54 -5.35 -14.05 -1.93
CA VAL A 54 -6.25 -15.21 -2.08
C VAL A 54 -5.57 -16.48 -1.58
N LYS A 55 -4.32 -16.73 -2.01
CA LYS A 55 -3.57 -17.92 -1.59
C LYS A 55 -3.27 -17.94 -0.09
N MET A 56 -2.92 -16.80 0.50
CA MET A 56 -2.58 -16.68 1.91
C MET A 56 -3.79 -16.91 2.82
N TYR A 57 -4.94 -16.37 2.44
CA TYR A 57 -6.16 -16.40 3.24
C TYR A 57 -7.18 -17.45 2.78
N GLN A 58 -6.84 -18.27 1.78
CA GLN A 58 -7.69 -19.30 1.20
C GLN A 58 -9.08 -18.77 0.81
N LEU A 59 -9.10 -17.58 0.21
CA LEU A 59 -10.35 -16.92 -0.15
C LEU A 59 -11.01 -17.67 -1.31
N GLU A 60 -12.31 -17.88 -1.21
CA GLU A 60 -13.11 -18.35 -2.34
C GLU A 60 -13.20 -17.21 -3.36
N ILE A 61 -12.88 -17.52 -4.61
CA ILE A 61 -12.98 -16.55 -5.71
C ILE A 61 -14.22 -16.92 -6.50
N ASP A 62 -15.25 -16.09 -6.42
CA ASP A 62 -16.36 -16.15 -7.35
C ASP A 62 -15.94 -15.47 -8.66
N THR A 63 -16.03 -16.22 -9.76
CA THR A 63 -15.80 -15.65 -11.09
C THR A 63 -17.13 -15.05 -11.54
N VAL A 64 -17.16 -13.72 -11.74
CA VAL A 64 -18.32 -13.00 -12.26
C VAL A 64 -18.54 -13.34 -13.74
#